data_AF-A0A6V7J5C3-F1
#
_entry.id   AF-A0A6V7J5C3-F1
#
_cell.length_a   1.000
_cell.length_b   1.000
_cell.length_c   1.000
_cell.angle_alpha   90.00
_cell.angle_beta   90.00
_cell.angle_gamma   90.00
#
_symmetry.space_group_name_H-M   'P 1'
#
loop_
_entity.id
_entity.type
_entity.pdbx_description
1 polymer ?
#
loop_
_entity_poly.entity_id
_entity_poly.type
_entity_poly.pdbx_seq_one_letter_code
_entity_poly.pdbx_strand_id
1 'polypeptide(L)' 'SGKYDEPSWLSSSSKRLIRAMLQIDPKKRITIEDLCSHPWVTAGFLNPVTYAKKTS' A
#
# COMPACT_ATOMS: atom_id res chain seq x y z
N SER A 1 11.49 6.03 12.90
CA SER A 1 10.29 5.27 12.51
C SER A 1 9.06 6.09 12.88
N GLY A 2 8.08 6.23 11.99
CA GLY A 2 6.77 6.75 12.38
C GLY A 2 6.16 5.75 13.37
N LYS A 3 5.73 6.21 14.54
CA LYS A 3 5.11 5.33 15.54
C LYS A 3 3.65 5.12 15.15
N TYR A 4 3.27 3.89 14.90
CA TYR A 4 1.88 3.46 14.71
C TYR A 4 1.74 2.07 15.32
N ASP A 5 0.57 1.75 15.85
CA ASP A 5 0.30 0.44 16.43
C ASP A 5 0.07 -0.61 15.33
N GLU A 6 0.66 -1.79 15.50
CA GLU A 6 0.49 -2.92 14.59
C GLU A 6 -0.32 -4.03 15.28
N PRO A 7 -1.66 -3.96 15.20
CA PRO A 7 -2.52 -4.97 15.81
C PRO A 7 -2.17 -6.41 15.40
N SER A 8 -2.43 -7.36 16.30
CA SER A 8 -2.20 -8.79 16.05
C SER A 8 -3.11 -9.38 14.96
N TRP A 9 -4.27 -8.76 14.71
CA TRP A 9 -5.23 -9.18 13.67
C TRP A 9 -4.81 -8.80 12.24
N LEU A 10 -3.79 -7.96 12.06
CA LEU A 10 -3.26 -7.63 10.73
C LEU A 10 -2.36 -8.75 10.20
N SER A 11 -2.58 -9.13 8.94
CA SER A 11 -1.68 -10.04 8.24
C SER A 11 -0.29 -9.42 8.06
N SER A 12 0.74 -10.27 7.99
CA SER A 12 2.13 -9.84 7.76
C SER A 12 2.27 -8.98 6.49
N SER A 13 1.51 -9.30 5.44
CA SER A 13 1.49 -8.55 4.18
C SER A 13 0.88 -7.15 4.34
N SER A 14 -0.20 -7.02 5.14
CA SER A 14 -0.80 -5.71 5.47
C SER A 14 0.17 -4.82 6.23
N LYS A 15 0.85 -5.37 7.24
CA LYS A 15 1.83 -4.63 8.06
C LYS A 15 2.98 -4.11 7.20
N ARG A 16 3.48 -4.93 6.27
CA ARG A 16 4.55 -4.56 5.34
C ARG A 16 4.13 -3.42 4.41
N LEU A 17 2.88 -3.40 3.95
CA LEU A 17 2.35 -2.32 3.13
C LEU A 17 2.22 -1.00 3.93
N ILE A 18 1.63 -1.05 5.12
CA ILE A 18 1.49 0.11 6.01
C ILE A 18 2.85 0.72 6.34
N ARG A 19 3.86 -0.13 6.62
CA ARG A 19 5.27 0.29 6.79
C ARG A 19 5.79 1.06 5.59
N ALA A 20 5.50 0.60 4.38
CA ALA A 20 5.97 1.23 3.14
C ALA A 20 5.26 2.57 2.83
N MET A 21 4.00 2.73 3.29
CA MET A 21 3.24 3.98 3.17
C MET A 21 3.65 5.03 4.23
N LEU A 22 3.81 4.60 5.48
CA LEU A 22 4.11 5.45 6.64
C LEU A 22 5.63 5.67 6.85
N GLN A 23 6.36 5.85 5.76
CA GLN A 23 7.77 6.25 5.82
C GLN A 23 7.90 7.72 6.22
N ILE A 24 8.87 8.02 7.11
CA ILE A 24 9.21 9.40 7.51
C ILE A 24 9.79 10.17 6.33
N ASP A 25 10.67 9.50 5.57
CA ASP A 25 11.29 10.07 4.38
C ASP A 25 10.35 9.86 3.18
N PRO A 26 9.83 10.93 2.57
CA PRO A 26 8.95 10.82 1.41
C PRO A 26 9.63 10.18 0.21
N LYS A 27 10.97 10.21 0.11
CA LYS A 27 11.71 9.52 -0.96
C LYS A 27 11.72 8.00 -0.81
N LYS A 28 11.47 7.49 0.40
CA LYS A 28 11.37 6.06 0.71
C LYS A 28 9.93 5.55 0.72
N ARG A 29 8.95 6.44 0.61
CA ARG A 29 7.53 6.10 0.55
C ARG A 29 7.25 5.34 -0.75
N ILE A 30 6.45 4.27 -0.64
CA ILE A 30 6.01 3.50 -1.79
C ILE A 30 5.30 4.40 -2.82
N THR A 31 5.57 4.16 -4.11
CA THR A 31 4.88 4.86 -5.21
C THR A 31 3.44 4.33 -5.35
N ILE A 32 2.56 5.12 -6.00
CA ILE A 32 1.19 4.67 -6.25
C ILE A 32 1.16 3.46 -7.20
N GLU A 33 2.08 3.41 -8.17
CA GLU A 33 2.19 2.32 -9.14
C GLU A 33 2.56 0.99 -8.46
N ASP A 34 3.55 1.02 -7.56
CA ASP A 34 3.96 -0.14 -6.76
C ASP A 34 2.87 -0.56 -5.77
N LEU A 35 2.14 0.41 -5.20
CA LEU A 35 1.01 0.15 -4.29
C LEU A 35 -0.12 -0.57 -5.02
N CYS A 36 -0.53 -0.09 -6.20
CA CYS A 36 -1.58 -0.70 -7.02
C CYS A 36 -1.21 -2.10 -7.52
N SER A 37 0.09 -2.38 -7.65
CA SER A 37 0.61 -3.69 -8.03
C SER A 37 0.87 -4.63 -6.84
N HIS A 38 0.77 -4.13 -5.60
CA HIS A 38 1.15 -4.91 -4.42
C HIS A 38 0.16 -6.06 -4.19
N PRO A 39 0.64 -7.30 -3.95
CA PRO A 39 -0.20 -8.49 -3.77
C PRO A 39 -1.26 -8.34 -2.67
N TRP A 40 -1.03 -7.51 -1.65
CA TRP A 40 -2.04 -7.25 -0.63
C TRP A 40 -3.24 -6.43 -1.14
N VAL A 41 -3.00 -5.53 -2.09
CA VAL A 41 -4.04 -4.70 -2.74
C VAL A 41 -4.77 -5.51 -3.81
N THR A 42 -4.05 -6.39 -4.51
CA THR A 42 -4.61 -7.23 -5.59
C THR A 42 -5.15 -8.58 -5.09
N ALA A 43 -4.82 -9.03 -3.87
CA ALA A 43 -5.37 -10.26 -3.28
C ALA A 43 -6.86 -10.09 -2.98
N GLY A 44 -7.69 -10.62 -3.89
CA GLY A 44 -9.16 -10.53 -3.84
C GLY A 44 -9.75 -9.82 -5.07
N PHE A 45 -8.93 -9.09 -5.83
CA PHE A 45 -9.28 -8.51 -7.11
C PHE A 45 -8.51 -9.23 -8.21
N LEU A 46 -9.19 -10.08 -8.99
CA LEU A 46 -8.65 -10.66 -10.23
C LEU A 46 -8.32 -9.60 -11.30
N ASN A 47 -8.60 -8.32 -11.03
CA ASN A 47 -8.35 -7.18 -11.90
C ASN A 47 -7.47 -6.15 -11.18
N PRO A 48 -6.29 -5.77 -11.71
CA PRO A 48 -5.49 -4.70 -11.16
C PRO A 48 -6.30 -3.39 -11.14
N VAL A 49 -6.14 -2.60 -10.07
CA VAL A 49 -6.84 -1.32 -9.92
C VAL A 49 -6.35 -0.35 -11.00
N THR A 50 -7.10 -0.20 -12.08
CA THR A 50 -6.81 0.78 -13.14
C THR A 50 -7.22 2.17 -12.67
N TYR A 51 -6.26 3.08 -12.54
CA TYR A 51 -6.51 4.49 -12.28
C TYR A 51 -7.11 5.15 -13.53
N ALA A 52 -8.42 5.38 -13.53
CA ALA A 52 -9.08 6.18 -14.57
C ALA A 52 -8.87 7.66 -14.26
N LYS A 53 -7.92 8.32 -14.96
CA LYS A 53 -7.92 9.79 -15.02
C LYS A 53 -9.21 10.23 -15.67
N LYS A 54 -10.12 10.81 -14.90
CA LYS A 54 -11.28 11.52 -15.44
C LYS A 54 -10.76 12.82 -16.06
N THR A 55 -10.43 12.78 -17.35
CA THR A 55 -10.26 14.00 -18.15
C THR A 55 -11.65 14.56 -18.39
N SER A 56 -11.95 15.65 -17.67
CA SER A 56 -12.96 16.62 -18.11
C SER A 56 -12.34 17.61 -19.07
#